data_AF-A0A842KTZ4-F1
#
_entry.id   AF-A0A842KTZ4-F1
#
_cell.length_a   1.000
_cell.length_b   1.000
_cell.length_c   1.000
_cell.angle_alpha   90.00
_cell.angle_beta   90.00
_cell.angle_gamma   90.00
#
_symmetry.space_group_name_H-M   'P 1'
#
loop_
_entity.id
_entity.type
_entity.pdbx_description
1 polymer ?
#
loop_
_entity_poly.entity_id
_entity_poly.type
_entity_poly.pdbx_seq_one_letter_code
_entity_poly.pdbx_strand_id
1 'polypeptide(L)'
;MSKVKNSIRTDRISVSFQGERGAYSEEAVLNFFGNMVEVKPLMDLDEVFESVESGETEYGVVPVENSLEGSVNQTYDLLLSSNLKVCGEIILKI
;
A
#
# COMPACT_ATOMS: atom_id res chain seq x y z
N MET A 1 37.57 12.60 3.71
CA MET A 1 37.26 11.17 3.49
C MET A 1 36.02 10.82 4.29
N SER A 2 34.87 10.92 3.62
CA SER A 2 33.54 10.71 4.16
C SER A 2 33.32 9.21 4.40
N LYS A 3 33.05 8.81 5.64
CA LYS A 3 32.64 7.44 5.96
C LYS A 3 31.26 7.21 5.36
N VAL A 4 31.18 6.40 4.31
CA VAL A 4 29.92 5.85 3.81
C VAL A 4 29.34 4.98 4.93
N LYS A 5 28.29 5.47 5.60
CA LYS A 5 27.50 4.65 6.52
C LYS A 5 26.65 3.71 5.65
N ASN A 6 27.11 2.48 5.47
CA ASN A 6 26.27 1.43 4.94
C ASN A 6 25.29 1.03 6.06
N SER A 7 24.17 1.73 6.13
CA SER A 7 23.10 1.46 7.09
C SER A 7 22.30 0.27 6.58
N ILE A 8 22.42 -0.87 7.24
CA ILE A 8 21.48 -1.98 7.05
C ILE A 8 20.11 -1.45 7.48
N ARG A 9 19.15 -1.36 6.54
CA ARG A 9 17.77 -0.99 6.86
C ARG A 9 17.23 -2.04 7.83
N THR A 10 17.06 -1.66 9.09
CA THR A 10 16.55 -2.55 10.16
C THR A 10 15.05 -2.34 10.37
N ASP A 11 14.49 -1.33 9.73
CA ASP A 11 13.10 -0.95 9.87
C ASP A 11 12.23 -1.84 8.96
N ARG A 12 11.15 -2.37 9.53
CA ARG A 12 10.16 -3.15 8.76
C ARG A 12 9.54 -2.23 7.72
N ILE A 13 9.27 -2.76 6.53
CA ILE A 13 8.56 -2.02 5.48
C ILE A 13 7.18 -1.63 6.03
N SER A 14 6.82 -0.35 5.94
CA SER A 14 5.50 0.14 6.34
C SER A 14 4.56 0.23 5.14
N VAL A 15 3.37 -0.35 5.25
CA VAL A 15 2.39 -0.43 4.16
C VAL A 15 1.01 -0.02 4.66
N SER A 16 0.41 0.98 4.05
CA SER A 16 -0.98 1.37 4.31
C SER A 16 -1.96 0.67 3.38
N PHE A 17 -3.20 0.52 3.83
CA PHE A 17 -4.30 -0.04 3.03
C PHE A 17 -5.65 0.47 3.54
N GLN A 18 -6.66 0.48 2.68
CA GLN A 18 -8.02 0.87 3.05
C GLN A 18 -8.76 -0.32 3.70
N GLY A 19 -9.36 -0.07 4.86
CA GLY A 19 -10.14 -1.03 5.63
C GLY A 19 -9.63 -1.21 7.06
N GLU A 20 -10.07 -2.30 7.70
CA GLU A 20 -9.69 -2.65 9.06
C GLU A 20 -8.73 -3.85 9.10
N ARG A 21 -8.17 -4.14 10.27
CA ARG A 21 -7.44 -5.38 10.51
C ARG A 21 -8.34 -6.60 10.23
N GLY A 22 -7.83 -7.56 9.48
CA GLY A 22 -8.53 -8.75 9.02
C GLY A 22 -9.23 -8.58 7.67
N ALA A 23 -9.21 -7.40 7.06
CA ALA A 23 -9.77 -7.19 5.73
C ALA A 23 -8.95 -7.90 4.64
N TYR A 24 -9.57 -8.18 3.49
CA TYR A 24 -8.87 -8.72 2.32
C TYR A 24 -7.69 -7.84 1.87
N SER A 25 -7.78 -6.52 2.08
CA SER A 25 -6.68 -5.59 1.83
C SER A 25 -5.46 -5.88 2.72
N GLU A 26 -5.64 -6.25 4.00
CA GLU A 26 -4.52 -6.65 4.86
C GLU A 26 -3.92 -7.97 4.36
N GLU A 27 -4.77 -8.92 3.98
CA GLU A 27 -4.31 -10.18 3.37
C GLU A 27 -3.50 -9.93 2.09
N ALA A 28 -3.89 -8.94 1.26
CA ALA A 28 -3.15 -8.58 0.05
C ALA A 28 -1.75 -8.09 0.39
N VAL A 29 -1.65 -7.21 1.40
CA VAL A 29 -0.37 -6.71 1.90
C VAL A 29 0.52 -7.85 2.39
N LEU A 30 -0.03 -8.75 3.23
CA LEU A 30 0.73 -9.86 3.79
C LEU A 30 1.17 -10.88 2.72
N ASN A 31 0.35 -11.14 1.71
CA ASN A 31 0.72 -12.03 0.61
C ASN A 31 1.79 -11.43 -0.31
N PHE A 32 1.77 -10.11 -0.55
CA PHE A 32 2.74 -9.46 -1.43
C PHE A 32 4.08 -9.18 -0.73
N PHE A 33 4.06 -8.66 0.49
CA PHE A 33 5.26 -8.25 1.24
C PHE A 33 5.77 -9.32 2.22
N GLY A 34 4.99 -10.36 2.49
CA GLY A 34 5.27 -11.35 3.53
C GLY A 34 4.93 -10.85 4.95
N ASN A 35 5.23 -11.68 5.96
CA ASN A 35 4.79 -11.43 7.35
C ASN A 35 5.65 -10.42 8.14
N MET A 36 6.74 -9.91 7.56
CA MET A 36 7.66 -8.97 8.23
C MET A 36 7.43 -7.52 7.76
N VAL A 37 6.16 -7.15 7.69
CA VAL A 37 5.68 -5.82 7.28
C VAL A 37 4.93 -5.17 8.44
N GLU A 38 5.06 -3.87 8.59
CA GLU A 38 4.20 -3.07 9.46
C GLU A 38 3.02 -2.57 8.63
N VAL A 39 1.81 -2.97 9.00
CA VAL A 39 0.62 -2.59 8.23
C VAL A 39 -0.18 -1.52 8.96
N LYS A 40 -0.66 -0.53 8.20
CA LYS A 40 -1.44 0.60 8.68
C LYS A 40 -2.82 0.61 8.02
N PRO A 41 -3.88 0.11 8.70
CA PRO A 41 -5.25 0.28 8.21
C PRO A 41 -5.63 1.76 8.24
N LEU A 42 -6.31 2.20 7.18
CA LEU A 42 -6.86 3.55 7.01
C LEU A 42 -8.33 3.45 6.61
N MET A 43 -9.11 4.48 6.94
CA MET A 43 -10.56 4.40 6.79
C MET A 43 -10.96 4.54 5.32
N ASP A 44 -10.35 5.51 4.65
CA ASP A 44 -10.68 5.91 3.30
C ASP A 44 -9.51 5.68 2.34
N LEU A 45 -9.84 5.61 1.04
CA LEU A 45 -8.86 5.29 0.01
C LEU A 45 -7.89 6.44 -0.22
N ASP A 46 -8.35 7.69 -0.17
CA ASP A 46 -7.54 8.91 -0.26
C ASP A 46 -6.50 8.98 0.87
N GLU A 47 -6.85 8.59 2.10
CA GLU A 47 -5.89 8.52 3.21
C GLU A 47 -4.70 7.59 2.89
N VAL A 48 -4.91 6.50 2.13
CA VAL A 48 -3.81 5.61 1.69
C VAL A 48 -2.85 6.35 0.76
N PHE A 49 -3.37 7.13 -0.18
CA PHE A 49 -2.54 7.93 -1.09
C PHE A 49 -1.78 9.02 -0.33
N GLU A 50 -2.47 9.76 0.55
CA GLU A 50 -1.86 10.81 1.38
C GLU A 50 -0.75 10.27 2.28
N SER A 51 -0.96 9.10 2.88
CA SER A 51 0.01 8.41 3.73
C SER A 51 1.30 8.05 2.96
N VAL A 52 1.21 7.66 1.69
CA VAL A 52 2.39 7.37 0.87
C VAL A 52 3.05 8.65 0.35
N GLU A 53 2.26 9.63 -0.11
CA GLU A 53 2.80 10.90 -0.62
C GLU A 53 3.53 11.71 0.46
N SER A 54 3.03 11.67 1.69
CA SER A 54 3.67 12.31 2.85
C SER A 54 4.88 11.56 3.39
N GLY A 55 5.09 10.31 2.94
CA GLY A 55 6.15 9.42 3.44
C GLY A 55 5.85 8.82 4.81
N GLU A 56 4.61 8.89 5.29
CA GLU A 56 4.18 8.22 6.52
C GLU A 56 4.23 6.69 6.39
N THR A 57 3.84 6.17 5.22
CA THR A 57 4.10 4.77 4.84
C THR A 57 4.92 4.69 3.56
N GLU A 58 5.70 3.62 3.42
CA GLU A 58 6.54 3.43 2.24
C GLU A 58 5.73 3.00 1.01
N TYR A 59 4.67 2.22 1.22
CA TYR A 59 3.79 1.73 0.16
C TYR A 59 2.33 1.81 0.58
N GLY A 60 1.46 1.86 -0.42
CA GLY A 60 0.01 1.73 -0.27
C GLY A 60 -0.47 0.58 -1.13
N VAL A 61 -1.36 -0.25 -0.58
CA VAL A 61 -2.07 -1.30 -1.33
C VAL A 61 -3.53 -0.89 -1.45
N VAL A 62 -4.01 -0.80 -2.69
CA VAL A 62 -5.34 -0.32 -3.05
C VAL A 62 -6.00 -1.28 -4.04
N PRO A 63 -7.32 -1.53 -3.92
CA PRO A 63 -8.04 -2.35 -4.87
C PRO A 63 -8.24 -1.57 -6.19
N VAL A 64 -7.94 -2.18 -7.33
CA VAL A 64 -8.16 -1.57 -8.66
C VAL A 64 -9.34 -2.18 -9.41
N GLU A 65 -9.70 -3.42 -9.08
CA GLU A 65 -10.80 -4.16 -9.68
C GLU A 65 -11.31 -5.22 -8.69
N ASN A 66 -12.61 -5.46 -8.67
CA ASN A 66 -13.23 -6.58 -7.98
C ASN A 66 -14.15 -7.35 -8.96
N SER A 67 -14.39 -8.64 -8.68
CA SER A 67 -15.13 -9.53 -9.60
C SER A 67 -16.64 -9.29 -9.64
N LEU A 68 -17.19 -8.52 -8.71
CA LEU A 68 -18.63 -8.31 -8.55
C LEU A 68 -19.10 -6.99 -9.17
N GLU A 69 -18.38 -5.91 -8.88
CA GLU A 69 -18.69 -4.53 -9.23
C GLU A 69 -17.72 -3.98 -10.29
N GLY A 70 -16.63 -4.70 -10.59
CA GLY A 70 -15.67 -4.34 -11.63
C GLY A 70 -14.62 -3.36 -11.12
N SER A 71 -14.22 -2.44 -11.99
CA SER A 71 -13.15 -1.46 -11.73
C SER A 71 -13.48 -0.52 -10.55
N VAL A 72 -12.52 -0.29 -9.67
CA VAL A 72 -12.64 0.66 -8.56
C VAL A 72 -12.25 2.05 -9.05
N ASN A 73 -13.20 2.78 -9.62
CA ASN A 73 -12.97 4.09 -10.27
C ASN A 73 -12.21 5.08 -9.39
N GLN A 74 -12.52 5.13 -8.09
CA GLN A 74 -11.85 6.04 -7.15
C GLN A 74 -10.33 5.81 -7.10
N THR A 75 -9.86 4.57 -7.23
CA THR A 75 -8.42 4.26 -7.27
C THR A 75 -7.76 4.85 -8.50
N TYR A 76 -8.43 4.80 -9.65
CA TYR A 76 -7.92 5.39 -10.89
C TYR A 76 -7.91 6.92 -10.81
N ASP A 77 -8.95 7.53 -10.25
CA ASP A 77 -9.02 8.98 -10.05
C ASP A 77 -7.87 9.47 -9.15
N LEU A 78 -7.60 8.77 -8.05
CA LEU A 78 -6.52 9.09 -7.11
C LEU A 78 -5.12 8.84 -7.72
N LEU A 79 -4.95 7.81 -8.54
CA LEU A 79 -3.71 7.59 -9.30
C LEU A 79 -3.46 8.70 -10.31
N LEU A 80 -4.51 9.22 -10.96
CA LEU A 80 -4.40 10.33 -11.91
C LEU A 80 -4.10 11.68 -11.22
N SER A 81 -4.54 11.86 -9.97
CA SER A 81 -4.33 13.09 -9.21
C SER A 81 -3.04 13.11 -8.37
N SER A 82 -2.39 11.96 -8.16
CA SER A 82 -1.17 11.83 -7.35
C SER A 82 0.10 11.78 -8.18
N ASN A 83 1.26 11.94 -7.54
CA ASN A 83 2.56 11.71 -8.17
C ASN A 83 3.11 10.29 -7.94
N LEU A 84 2.29 9.42 -7.35
CA LEU A 84 2.64 8.05 -7.01
C LEU A 84 2.76 7.19 -8.27
N LYS A 85 3.50 6.09 -8.16
CA LYS A 85 3.70 5.12 -9.24
C LYS A 85 3.33 3.74 -8.76
N VAL A 86 2.58 3.02 -9.61
CA VAL A 86 2.32 1.59 -9.40
C VAL A 86 3.63 0.83 -9.60
N CYS A 87 4.03 0.07 -8.59
CA CYS A 87 5.27 -0.70 -8.58
C CYS A 87 5.07 -2.22 -8.43
N GLY A 88 3.83 -2.68 -8.38
CA GLY A 88 3.48 -4.08 -8.25
C GLY A 88 1.97 -4.31 -8.30
N GLU A 89 1.58 -5.57 -8.45
CA GLU A 89 0.18 -6.01 -8.45
C GLU A 89 0.06 -7.38 -7.76
N ILE A 90 -1.14 -7.67 -7.25
CA ILE A 90 -1.49 -8.98 -6.71
C ILE A 90 -2.97 -9.26 -6.99
N ILE A 91 -3.27 -10.52 -7.29
CA ILE A 91 -4.64 -11.01 -7.43
C ILE A 91 -4.96 -11.88 -6.22
N LEU A 92 -5.86 -11.41 -5.36
CA LEU A 92 -6.44 -12.24 -4.32
C LEU A 92 -7.67 -12.98 -4.85
N LYS A 93 -7.72 -14.29 -4.57
CA LYS A 93 -8.92 -15.09 -4.81
C LYS A 93 -9.76 -15.05 -3.54
N ILE A 94 -10.85 -14.31 -3.62
CA ILE A 94 -11.81 -14.08 -2.55
C ILE A 94 -13.03 -14.98 -2.74
#